data_AF-A0A959YNM2-F1
#
_entry.id   AF-A0A959YNM2-F1
#
_cell.length_a   1.000
_cell.length_b   1.000
_cell.length_c   1.000
_cell.angle_alpha   90.00
_cell.angle_beta   90.00
_cell.angle_gamma   90.00
#
_symmetry.space_group_name_H-M   'P 1'
#
loop_
_entity.id
_entity.type
_entity.pdbx_description
1 polymer ?
#
loop_
_entity_poly.entity_id
_entity_poly.type
_entity_poly.pdbx_seq_one_letter_code
_entity_poly.pdbx_strand_id
1 'polypeptide(L)'
;MFVDKMKELFKFQSSESWSFLTSSLNTLGDSHFAIVSFLNNNIENGKAFNTGEKYLRLYGVLSSVYIHFRAISTLADLAKTKTNELEDKFKNLKINFLRNAISAHPVNFKLNESIANFKVVRYSVNDHGLLEIVNMKNEFKSYDLNKSIIEYIEFSENTLEAVIRKIIENRYDSSSVKRPKLIQELEEFKR
;
A
#
# COMPACT_ATOMS: atom_id res chain seq x y z
N MET A 1 29.62 15.32 -5.03
CA MET A 1 29.60 13.85 -4.81
C MET A 1 28.40 13.27 -5.57
N PHE A 2 28.31 11.97 -5.87
CA PHE A 2 27.19 11.40 -6.68
C PHE A 2 25.79 11.82 -6.18
N VAL A 3 25.59 11.84 -4.86
CA VAL A 3 24.31 12.19 -4.22
C VAL A 3 23.88 13.63 -4.49
N ASP A 4 24.80 14.59 -4.50
CA ASP A 4 24.49 16.00 -4.81
C ASP A 4 23.96 16.15 -6.24
N LYS A 5 24.57 15.41 -7.18
CA LYS A 5 24.12 15.38 -8.55
C LYS A 5 22.70 14.78 -8.63
N MET A 6 22.40 13.71 -7.89
CA MET A 6 21.05 13.16 -7.86
C MET A 6 20.03 14.14 -7.26
N LYS A 7 20.41 14.87 -6.21
CA LYS A 7 19.57 15.93 -5.63
C LYS A 7 19.20 16.98 -6.67
N GLU A 8 20.18 17.51 -7.41
CA GLU A 8 19.95 18.50 -8.47
C GLU A 8 19.06 17.94 -9.58
N LEU A 9 19.39 16.76 -10.10
CA LEU A 9 18.71 16.15 -11.23
C LEU A 9 17.25 15.81 -10.92
N PHE A 10 16.93 15.37 -9.70
CA PHE A 10 15.56 15.02 -9.30
C PHE A 10 14.85 16.15 -8.55
N LYS A 11 15.52 17.30 -8.36
CA LYS A 11 15.00 18.47 -7.63
C LYS A 11 14.60 18.17 -6.18
N PHE A 12 15.36 17.29 -5.54
CA PHE A 12 15.14 16.93 -4.14
C PHE A 12 15.53 18.07 -3.20
N GLN A 13 14.90 18.10 -2.03
CA GLN A 13 15.18 19.11 -1.02
C GLN A 13 16.54 18.89 -0.33
N SER A 14 16.95 17.63 -0.16
CA SER A 14 18.16 17.26 0.58
C SER A 14 18.95 16.15 -0.12
N SER A 15 20.20 15.96 0.28
CA SER A 15 21.06 14.84 -0.19
C SER A 15 20.50 13.48 0.24
N GLU A 16 19.95 13.41 1.45
CA GLU A 16 19.41 12.19 2.05
C GLU A 16 18.20 11.67 1.27
N SER A 17 17.51 12.54 0.53
CA SER A 17 16.36 12.21 -0.33
C SER A 17 16.68 11.09 -1.34
N TRP A 18 17.93 10.97 -1.79
CA TRP A 18 18.36 9.86 -2.64
C TRP A 18 18.24 8.50 -1.92
N SER A 19 18.63 8.43 -0.64
CA SER A 19 18.50 7.22 0.18
C SER A 19 17.04 6.85 0.42
N PHE A 20 16.18 7.85 0.65
CA PHE A 20 14.73 7.62 0.78
C PHE A 20 14.12 7.11 -0.52
N LEU A 21 14.54 7.63 -1.67
CA LEU A 21 14.09 7.15 -2.98
C LEU A 21 14.41 5.67 -3.15
N THR A 22 15.69 5.28 -3.02
CA THR A 22 16.12 3.90 -3.25
C THR A 22 15.50 2.92 -2.26
N SER A 23 15.45 3.29 -0.98
CA SER A 23 14.84 2.46 0.07
C SER A 23 13.33 2.28 -0.16
N SER A 24 12.65 3.34 -0.62
CA SER A 24 11.22 3.27 -0.93
C SER A 24 10.96 2.39 -2.16
N LEU A 25 11.79 2.46 -3.20
CA LEU A 25 11.65 1.59 -4.38
C LEU A 25 11.85 0.11 -4.05
N ASN A 26 12.85 -0.23 -3.23
CA ASN A 26 13.05 -1.61 -2.76
C ASN A 26 11.86 -2.07 -1.93
N THR A 27 11.45 -1.26 -0.95
CA THR A 27 10.31 -1.58 -0.06
C THR A 27 9.01 -1.76 -0.87
N LEU A 28 8.80 -0.93 -1.90
CA LEU A 28 7.67 -1.03 -2.81
C LEU A 28 7.67 -2.39 -3.51
N GLY A 29 8.79 -2.78 -4.12
CA GLY A 29 8.92 -4.08 -4.79
C GLY A 29 8.68 -5.27 -3.85
N ASP A 30 9.35 -5.30 -2.70
CA ASP A 30 9.26 -6.40 -1.73
C ASP A 30 7.83 -6.58 -1.20
N SER A 31 7.19 -5.47 -0.81
CA SER A 31 5.82 -5.50 -0.30
C SER A 31 4.80 -5.83 -1.39
N HIS A 32 5.01 -5.37 -2.63
CA HIS A 32 4.18 -5.75 -3.77
C HIS A 32 4.26 -7.25 -4.05
N PHE A 33 5.48 -7.83 -4.04
CA PHE A 33 5.65 -9.28 -4.19
C PHE A 33 4.90 -10.07 -3.11
N ALA A 34 4.93 -9.61 -1.87
CA ALA A 34 4.17 -10.24 -0.79
C ALA A 34 2.65 -10.16 -1.02
N ILE A 35 2.14 -9.02 -1.49
CA ILE A 35 0.72 -8.82 -1.80
C ILE A 35 0.27 -9.73 -2.95
N VAL A 36 1.00 -9.73 -4.06
CA VAL A 36 0.70 -10.57 -5.24
C VAL A 36 0.80 -12.05 -4.90
N SER A 37 1.83 -12.44 -4.14
CA SER A 37 1.96 -13.81 -3.65
C SER A 37 0.76 -14.21 -2.81
N PHE A 38 0.26 -13.34 -1.92
CA PHE A 38 -0.96 -13.62 -1.19
C PHE A 38 -2.18 -13.75 -2.12
N LEU A 39 -2.38 -12.84 -3.07
CA LEU A 39 -3.53 -12.93 -4.00
C LEU A 39 -3.53 -14.23 -4.83
N ASN A 40 -2.35 -14.71 -5.24
CA ASN A 40 -2.23 -15.93 -6.03
C ASN A 40 -2.42 -17.21 -5.21
N ASN A 41 -2.20 -17.15 -3.90
CA ASN A 41 -2.15 -18.33 -3.04
C ASN A 41 -3.23 -18.33 -1.95
N ASN A 42 -3.93 -17.22 -1.70
CA ASN A 42 -4.86 -17.02 -0.59
C ASN A 42 -4.26 -17.43 0.79
N ILE A 43 -5.11 -17.80 1.75
CA ILE A 43 -4.73 -18.07 3.14
C ILE A 43 -4.16 -19.49 3.27
N GLU A 44 -4.83 -20.47 2.67
CA GLU A 44 -4.57 -21.90 2.77
C GLU A 44 -3.76 -22.42 1.57
N ASN A 45 -3.92 -21.84 0.37
CA ASN A 45 -3.18 -22.25 -0.83
C ASN A 45 -3.30 -23.75 -1.14
N GLY A 46 -4.50 -24.30 -0.95
CA GLY A 46 -4.72 -25.76 -1.05
C GLY A 46 -3.95 -26.59 -0.02
N LYS A 47 -3.37 -25.96 1.02
CA LYS A 47 -2.68 -26.61 2.14
C LYS A 47 -3.47 -26.38 3.42
N ALA A 48 -3.60 -27.43 4.23
CA ALA A 48 -4.20 -27.31 5.56
C ALA A 48 -3.19 -26.67 6.54
N PHE A 49 -3.13 -25.35 6.58
CA PHE A 49 -2.36 -24.63 7.60
C PHE A 49 -3.07 -24.67 8.95
N ASN A 50 -2.29 -24.74 10.03
CA ASN A 50 -2.83 -24.55 11.37
C ASN A 50 -3.30 -23.11 11.55
N THR A 51 -4.16 -22.88 12.55
CA THR A 51 -4.74 -21.55 12.83
C THR A 51 -3.68 -20.46 12.95
N GLY A 52 -2.56 -20.71 13.64
CA GLY A 52 -1.49 -19.72 13.82
C GLY A 52 -0.87 -19.26 12.49
N GLU A 53 -0.58 -20.21 11.60
CA GLU A 53 -0.04 -19.92 10.27
C GLU A 53 -1.03 -19.14 9.39
N LYS A 54 -2.34 -19.45 9.46
CA LYS A 54 -3.36 -18.65 8.77
C LYS A 54 -3.37 -17.19 9.25
N TYR A 55 -3.22 -16.97 10.56
CA TYR A 55 -3.10 -15.64 11.13
C TYR A 55 -1.81 -14.94 10.72
N LEU A 56 -0.67 -15.64 10.68
CA LEU A 56 0.59 -15.06 10.19
C LEU A 56 0.45 -14.56 8.75
N ARG A 57 -0.21 -15.32 7.88
CA ARG A 57 -0.47 -14.94 6.49
C ARG A 57 -1.40 -13.74 6.39
N LEU A 58 -2.51 -13.75 7.13
CA LEU A 58 -3.44 -12.63 7.20
C LEU A 58 -2.76 -11.35 7.71
N TYR A 59 -2.00 -11.43 8.80
CA TYR A 59 -1.29 -10.28 9.34
C TYR A 59 -0.17 -9.82 8.41
N GLY A 60 0.49 -10.78 7.74
CA GLY A 60 1.50 -10.53 6.73
C GLY A 60 0.97 -9.67 5.60
N VAL A 61 -0.12 -10.10 4.92
CA VAL A 61 -0.67 -9.33 3.80
C VAL A 61 -1.19 -7.96 4.22
N LEU A 62 -1.87 -7.86 5.37
CA LEU A 62 -2.37 -6.58 5.90
C LEU A 62 -1.21 -5.62 6.21
N SER A 63 -0.10 -6.15 6.72
CA SER A 63 1.11 -5.35 6.98
C SER A 63 1.82 -4.95 5.70
N SER A 64 1.92 -5.86 4.72
CA SER A 64 2.52 -5.59 3.41
C SER A 64 1.79 -4.46 2.67
N VAL A 65 0.45 -4.44 2.68
CA VAL A 65 -0.35 -3.33 2.11
C VAL A 65 0.01 -1.99 2.75
N TYR A 66 0.12 -1.95 4.07
CA TYR A 66 0.49 -0.71 4.77
C TYR A 66 1.92 -0.27 4.43
N ILE A 67 2.88 -1.19 4.46
CA ILE A 67 4.30 -0.93 4.12
C ILE A 67 4.41 -0.42 2.67
N HIS A 68 3.71 -1.07 1.74
CA HIS A 68 3.64 -0.68 0.34
C HIS A 68 3.12 0.77 0.21
N PHE A 69 2.03 1.10 0.91
CA PHE A 69 1.50 2.47 0.89
C PHE A 69 2.48 3.49 1.50
N ARG A 70 3.19 3.15 2.59
CA ARG A 70 4.19 4.07 3.18
C ARG A 70 5.36 4.33 2.24
N ALA A 71 5.77 3.35 1.45
CA ALA A 71 6.76 3.54 0.39
C ALA A 71 6.24 4.50 -0.69
N ILE A 72 5.02 4.28 -1.20
CA ILE A 72 4.39 5.18 -2.19
C ILE A 72 4.24 6.60 -1.63
N SER A 73 3.76 6.75 -0.40
CA SER A 73 3.57 8.05 0.26
C SER A 73 4.90 8.80 0.42
N THR A 74 5.99 8.09 0.72
CA THR A 74 7.34 8.66 0.75
C THR A 74 7.80 9.09 -0.65
N LEU A 75 7.59 8.27 -1.68
CA LEU A 75 7.91 8.64 -3.07
C LEU A 75 7.10 9.87 -3.51
N ALA A 76 5.82 9.95 -3.13
CA ALA A 76 4.97 11.09 -3.42
C ALA A 76 5.46 12.36 -2.74
N ASP A 77 5.96 12.25 -1.50
CA ASP A 77 6.56 13.37 -0.77
C ASP A 77 7.83 13.88 -1.46
N LEU A 78 8.74 12.97 -1.82
CA LEU A 78 9.96 13.28 -2.57
C LEU A 78 9.66 13.95 -3.92
N ALA A 79 8.60 13.51 -4.61
CA ALA A 79 8.14 14.08 -5.86
C ALA A 79 7.34 15.38 -5.69
N LYS A 80 6.99 15.78 -4.45
CA LYS A 80 6.11 16.93 -4.12
C LYS A 80 4.70 16.79 -4.71
N THR A 81 4.18 15.57 -4.68
CA THR A 81 2.81 15.20 -5.10
C THR A 81 1.95 14.71 -3.94
N LYS A 82 2.54 14.54 -2.76
CA LYS A 82 1.82 14.11 -1.57
C LYS A 82 0.79 15.16 -1.15
N THR A 83 -0.43 14.71 -0.90
CA THR A 83 -1.54 15.54 -0.42
C THR A 83 -2.17 14.91 0.82
N ASN A 84 -2.90 15.72 1.61
CA ASN A 84 -3.73 15.18 2.68
C ASN A 84 -4.82 14.23 2.12
N GLU A 85 -5.35 14.56 0.93
CA GLU A 85 -6.32 13.73 0.22
C GLU A 85 -5.79 12.33 -0.09
N LEU A 86 -4.49 12.19 -0.43
CA LEU A 86 -3.88 10.87 -0.64
C LEU A 86 -3.95 9.99 0.62
N GLU A 87 -3.55 10.55 1.76
CA GLU A 87 -3.59 9.86 3.05
C GLU A 87 -5.04 9.55 3.46
N ASP A 88 -5.98 10.47 3.21
CA ASP A 88 -7.38 10.26 3.55
C ASP A 88 -8.07 9.22 2.65
N LYS A 89 -7.75 9.21 1.34
CA LYS A 89 -8.19 8.14 0.43
C LYS A 89 -7.72 6.78 0.91
N PHE A 90 -6.44 6.63 1.25
CA PHE A 90 -5.94 5.36 1.79
C PHE A 90 -6.61 4.98 3.11
N LYS A 91 -6.79 5.95 4.03
CA LYS A 91 -7.47 5.68 5.32
C LYS A 91 -8.88 5.13 5.14
N ASN A 92 -9.59 5.58 4.11
CA ASN A 92 -10.96 5.21 3.80
C ASN A 92 -11.08 3.87 3.04
N LEU A 93 -9.97 3.27 2.59
CA LEU A 93 -10.00 1.94 1.98
C LEU A 93 -10.32 0.86 3.02
N LYS A 94 -11.12 -0.14 2.61
CA LYS A 94 -11.50 -1.27 3.47
C LYS A 94 -10.26 -2.00 4.00
N ILE A 95 -9.23 -2.18 3.18
CA ILE A 95 -8.02 -2.90 3.59
C ILE A 95 -7.26 -2.19 4.73
N ASN A 96 -7.28 -0.86 4.76
CA ASN A 96 -6.68 -0.10 5.85
C ASN A 96 -7.50 -0.25 7.14
N PHE A 97 -8.83 -0.23 7.04
CA PHE A 97 -9.69 -0.58 8.17
C PHE A 97 -9.36 -1.99 8.69
N LEU A 98 -9.28 -2.99 7.80
CA LEU A 98 -8.95 -4.38 8.16
C LEU A 98 -7.60 -4.48 8.88
N ARG A 99 -6.55 -3.85 8.36
CA ARG A 99 -5.22 -3.78 9.00
C ARG A 99 -5.33 -3.22 10.41
N ASN A 100 -6.02 -2.11 10.58
CA ASN A 100 -6.13 -1.44 11.88
C ASN A 100 -6.97 -2.26 12.87
N ALA A 101 -8.09 -2.83 12.42
CA ALA A 101 -9.01 -3.62 13.24
C ALA A 101 -8.47 -5.01 13.60
N ILE A 102 -7.59 -5.59 12.78
CA ILE A 102 -7.13 -6.98 12.93
C ILE A 102 -5.67 -7.05 13.43
N SER A 103 -4.74 -6.34 12.78
CA SER A 103 -3.30 -6.57 12.98
C SER A 103 -2.57 -5.49 13.78
N ALA A 104 -3.13 -4.28 13.87
CA ALA A 104 -2.39 -3.16 14.48
C ALA A 104 -3.00 -2.63 15.78
N HIS A 105 -4.31 -2.40 15.82
CA HIS A 105 -5.01 -1.82 16.96
C HIS A 105 -6.29 -2.60 17.33
N PRO A 106 -6.29 -3.95 17.35
CA PRO A 106 -7.51 -4.73 17.55
C PRO A 106 -8.19 -4.50 18.91
N VAL A 107 -7.42 -4.08 19.94
CA VAL A 107 -7.92 -3.88 21.30
C VAL A 107 -8.12 -2.41 21.68
N ASN A 108 -7.68 -1.47 20.84
CA ASN A 108 -7.67 -0.03 21.13
C ASN A 108 -7.89 0.82 19.88
N PHE A 109 -8.75 0.36 18.98
CA PHE A 109 -9.04 1.05 17.72
C PHE A 109 -9.76 2.38 18.00
N LYS A 110 -9.17 3.50 17.56
CA LYS A 110 -9.80 4.82 17.71
C LYS A 110 -10.83 5.04 16.60
N LEU A 111 -12.11 5.03 16.94
CA LEU A 111 -13.23 5.30 16.03
C LEU A 111 -13.98 6.54 16.54
N ASN A 112 -13.92 7.65 15.79
CA ASN A 112 -14.65 8.90 16.10
C ASN A 112 -14.59 9.28 17.59
N GLU A 113 -13.36 9.42 18.11
CA GLU A 113 -13.05 9.76 19.52
C GLU A 113 -13.37 8.68 20.58
N SER A 114 -14.04 7.59 20.20
CA SER A 114 -14.26 6.42 21.05
C SER A 114 -13.19 5.33 20.83
N ILE A 115 -12.95 4.52 21.86
CA ILE A 115 -12.12 3.32 21.77
C ILE A 115 -13.04 2.13 21.47
N ALA A 116 -12.79 1.47 20.35
CA ALA A 116 -13.43 0.22 19.96
C ALA A 116 -12.44 -0.94 20.01
N ASN A 117 -12.97 -2.15 20.16
CA ASN A 117 -12.22 -3.37 19.89
C ASN A 117 -12.91 -4.21 18.82
N PHE A 118 -12.09 -4.94 18.08
CA PHE A 118 -12.48 -5.81 17.00
C PHE A 118 -11.80 -7.16 17.16
N LYS A 119 -12.52 -8.22 16.79
CA LYS A 119 -11.99 -9.58 16.75
C LYS A 119 -12.33 -10.17 15.39
N VAL A 120 -11.37 -10.82 14.74
CA VAL A 120 -11.68 -11.63 13.57
C VAL A 120 -12.28 -12.96 14.03
N VAL A 121 -13.31 -13.41 13.34
CA VAL A 121 -13.96 -14.68 13.62
C VAL A 121 -13.10 -15.80 13.05
N ARG A 122 -12.65 -16.73 13.91
CA ARG A 122 -11.61 -17.70 13.53
C ARG A 122 -11.97 -18.56 12.33
N TYR A 123 -13.22 -19.00 12.22
CA TYR A 123 -13.62 -19.87 11.12
C TYR A 123 -13.64 -19.14 9.77
N SER A 124 -13.72 -17.80 9.76
CA SER A 124 -13.74 -17.02 8.52
C SER A 124 -12.34 -16.81 7.92
N VAL A 125 -11.28 -17.23 8.61
CA VAL A 125 -9.89 -17.12 8.14
C VAL A 125 -9.56 -18.36 7.32
N ASN A 126 -9.97 -18.36 6.05
CA ASN A 126 -9.84 -19.46 5.09
C ASN A 126 -9.80 -18.93 3.64
N ASP A 127 -9.70 -19.82 2.66
CA ASP A 127 -9.59 -19.45 1.23
C ASP A 127 -10.84 -18.84 0.59
N HIS A 128 -11.99 -18.81 1.27
CA HIS A 128 -13.17 -18.12 0.75
C HIS A 128 -13.00 -16.59 0.72
N GLY A 129 -11.98 -16.04 1.39
CA GLY A 129 -11.63 -14.62 1.36
C GLY A 129 -12.62 -13.68 2.07
N LEU A 130 -13.76 -14.18 2.53
CA LEU A 130 -14.74 -13.44 3.34
C LEU A 130 -14.34 -13.47 4.80
N LEU A 131 -13.73 -12.37 5.27
CA LEU A 131 -13.37 -12.18 6.67
C LEU A 131 -14.56 -11.61 7.44
N GLU A 132 -14.92 -12.27 8.54
CA GLU A 132 -15.90 -11.76 9.48
C GLU A 132 -15.20 -11.13 10.67
N ILE A 133 -15.64 -9.93 11.01
CA ILE A 133 -15.16 -9.17 12.16
C ILE A 133 -16.33 -8.90 13.07
N VAL A 134 -16.12 -9.12 14.37
CA VAL A 134 -17.07 -8.79 15.42
C VAL A 134 -16.52 -7.65 16.27
N ASN A 135 -17.37 -6.68 16.60
CA ASN A 135 -17.02 -5.57 17.49
C ASN A 135 -17.40 -5.85 18.95
N MET A 136 -17.09 -4.92 19.85
CA MET A 136 -17.43 -5.02 21.27
C MET A 136 -18.94 -5.14 21.58
N LYS A 137 -19.82 -4.79 20.64
CA LYS A 137 -21.29 -4.90 20.75
C LYS A 137 -21.82 -6.22 20.20
N ASN A 138 -20.93 -7.15 19.81
CA ASN A 138 -21.26 -8.39 19.11
C ASN A 138 -21.92 -8.17 17.74
N GLU A 139 -21.69 -7.02 17.10
CA GLU A 139 -22.14 -6.77 15.73
C GLU A 139 -21.12 -7.35 14.76
N PHE A 140 -21.59 -8.19 13.85
CA PHE A 140 -20.77 -8.84 12.83
C PHE A 140 -20.78 -8.03 11.55
N LYS A 141 -19.63 -8.01 10.87
CA LYS A 141 -19.50 -7.45 9.53
C LYS A 141 -18.52 -8.28 8.71
N SER A 142 -18.93 -8.60 7.49
CA SER A 142 -18.15 -9.38 6.54
C SER A 142 -17.44 -8.47 5.53
N TYR A 143 -16.20 -8.82 5.21
CA TYR A 143 -15.36 -8.11 4.26
C TYR A 143 -14.72 -9.10 3.31
N ASP A 144 -14.85 -8.83 2.01
CA ASP A 144 -14.08 -9.55 0.99
C ASP A 144 -12.64 -9.00 0.99
N LEU A 145 -11.71 -9.82 1.49
CA LEU A 145 -10.29 -9.46 1.63
C LEU A 145 -9.65 -9.27 0.26
N ASN A 146 -9.88 -10.18 -0.69
CA ASN A 146 -9.27 -10.13 -2.01
C ASN A 146 -9.74 -8.91 -2.78
N LYS A 147 -11.05 -8.64 -2.76
CA LYS A 147 -11.60 -7.41 -3.35
C LYS A 147 -11.02 -6.16 -2.69
N SER A 148 -10.85 -6.16 -1.37
CA SER A 148 -10.27 -5.02 -0.66
C SER A 148 -8.80 -4.79 -1.01
N ILE A 149 -8.04 -5.85 -1.30
CA ILE A 149 -6.65 -5.76 -1.78
C ILE A 149 -6.62 -5.26 -3.23
N ILE A 150 -7.50 -5.76 -4.11
CA ILE A 150 -7.59 -5.30 -5.50
C ILE A 150 -7.95 -3.81 -5.57
N GLU A 151 -8.97 -3.37 -4.79
CA GLU A 151 -9.33 -1.95 -4.65
C GLU A 151 -8.10 -1.10 -4.23
N TYR A 152 -7.23 -1.65 -3.37
CA TYR A 152 -5.99 -0.99 -2.97
C TYR A 152 -4.92 -0.98 -4.07
N ILE A 153 -4.75 -2.07 -4.82
CA ILE A 153 -3.79 -2.15 -5.93
C ILE A 153 -4.12 -1.07 -6.96
N GLU A 154 -5.38 -0.97 -7.39
CA GLU A 154 -5.84 0.07 -8.33
C GLU A 154 -5.54 1.49 -7.79
N PHE A 155 -5.84 1.74 -6.51
CA PHE A 155 -5.50 3.01 -5.87
C PHE A 155 -3.98 3.28 -5.87
N SER A 156 -3.18 2.25 -5.59
CA SER A 156 -1.73 2.34 -5.48
C SER A 156 -1.07 2.60 -6.84
N GLU A 157 -1.56 1.97 -7.90
CA GLU A 157 -1.08 2.13 -9.29
C GLU A 157 -1.37 3.55 -9.79
N ASN A 158 -2.61 4.03 -9.61
CA ASN A 158 -2.98 5.40 -9.97
C ASN A 158 -2.13 6.44 -9.22
N THR A 159 -1.81 6.17 -7.94
CA THR A 159 -0.94 7.05 -7.16
C THR A 159 0.49 7.02 -7.71
N LEU A 160 1.05 5.84 -7.95
CA LEU A 160 2.39 5.67 -8.50
C LEU A 160 2.53 6.32 -9.87
N GLU A 161 1.52 6.23 -10.73
CA GLU A 161 1.49 6.90 -12.03
C GLU A 161 1.71 8.41 -11.87
N ALA A 162 0.96 9.06 -10.97
CA ALA A 162 1.11 10.48 -10.69
C ALA A 162 2.50 10.84 -10.16
N VAL A 163 3.08 9.99 -9.30
CA VAL A 163 4.43 10.14 -8.78
C VAL A 163 5.48 10.01 -9.88
N ILE A 164 5.40 8.96 -10.70
CA ILE A 164 6.33 8.69 -11.81
C ILE A 164 6.28 9.84 -12.82
N ARG A 165 5.07 10.27 -13.20
CA ARG A 165 4.87 11.45 -14.06
C ARG A 165 5.63 12.65 -13.50
N LYS A 166 5.46 12.95 -12.21
CA LYS A 166 6.15 14.10 -11.61
C LYS A 166 7.66 13.93 -11.56
N ILE A 167 8.16 12.72 -11.32
CA ILE A 167 9.59 12.42 -11.38
C ILE A 167 10.14 12.66 -12.78
N ILE A 168 9.45 12.21 -13.83
CA ILE A 168 9.83 12.45 -15.23
C ILE A 168 9.89 13.96 -15.51
N GLU A 169 8.86 14.71 -15.08
CA GLU A 169 8.81 16.17 -15.25
C GLU A 169 9.96 16.89 -14.53
N ASN A 170 10.28 16.47 -13.31
CA ASN A 170 11.37 17.07 -12.55
C ASN A 170 12.73 16.75 -13.19
N ARG A 171 12.93 15.51 -13.63
CA ARG A 171 14.21 15.00 -14.13
C ARG A 171 14.56 15.48 -15.52
N TYR A 172 13.54 15.66 -16.37
CA TYR A 172 13.68 15.94 -17.80
C TYR A 172 12.96 17.23 -18.20
N ASP A 173 12.83 18.19 -17.27
CA ASP A 173 12.17 19.48 -17.48
C ASP A 173 12.65 20.24 -18.72
N SER A 174 13.94 20.15 -19.01
CA SER A 174 14.66 20.80 -20.11
C SER A 174 14.78 19.95 -21.37
N SER A 175 14.37 18.67 -21.32
CA SER A 175 14.49 17.76 -22.46
C SER A 175 13.18 17.69 -23.24
N SER A 176 13.15 18.35 -24.40
CA SER A 176 12.03 18.30 -25.35
C SER A 176 11.83 16.93 -26.02
N VAL A 177 12.83 16.04 -25.93
CA VAL A 177 12.78 14.69 -26.52
C VAL A 177 12.45 13.62 -25.48
N LYS A 178 13.16 13.59 -24.35
CA LYS A 178 12.99 12.51 -23.36
C LYS A 178 11.70 12.63 -22.57
N ARG A 179 11.28 13.84 -22.20
CA ARG A 179 10.06 14.02 -21.40
C ARG A 179 8.81 13.52 -22.13
N PRO A 180 8.50 13.96 -23.38
CA PRO A 180 7.32 13.46 -24.08
C PRO A 180 7.37 11.95 -24.31
N LYS A 181 8.53 11.40 -24.67
CA LYS A 181 8.74 9.96 -24.86
C LYS A 181 8.39 9.15 -23.62
N LEU A 182 8.96 9.51 -22.46
CA LEU A 182 8.72 8.78 -21.21
C LEU A 182 7.29 8.95 -20.69
N ILE A 183 6.67 10.12 -20.92
CA ILE A 183 5.25 10.32 -20.61
C ILE A 183 4.38 9.42 -21.49
N GLN A 184 4.65 9.36 -22.80
CA GLN A 184 3.93 8.47 -23.71
C GLN A 184 4.07 7.00 -23.29
N GLU A 185 5.29 6.55 -22.98
CA GLU A 185 5.52 5.19 -22.47
C GLU A 185 4.70 4.90 -21.20
N LEU A 186 4.61 5.87 -20.28
CA LEU A 186 3.79 5.75 -19.07
C LEU A 186 2.30 5.60 -19.39
N GLU A 187 1.77 6.34 -20.37
CA GLU A 187 0.37 6.20 -20.80
C GLU A 187 0.10 4.85 -21.50
N GLU A 188 1.08 4.32 -22.22
CA GLU A 188 0.96 3.04 -22.92
C GLU A 188 0.88 1.86 -21.95
N PHE A 189 1.56 1.93 -20.80
CA PHE A 189 1.46 0.92 -19.74
C PHE A 189 0.06 0.81 -19.11
N LYS A 190 -0.81 1.80 -19.32
CA LYS A 190 -2.17 1.84 -18.78
C LYS A 190 -3.21 1.18 -19.69
N ARG A 191 -2.87 0.93 -20.96
CA ARG A 191 -3.76 0.30 -21.96
C ARG A 191 -3.64 -1.21 -21.93
#